data_AF-A0A953WCT8-F1
#
_entry.id   AF-A0A953WCT8-F1
#
_cell.length_a   1.000
_cell.length_b   1.000
_cell.length_c   1.000
_cell.angle_alpha   90.00
_cell.angle_beta   90.00
_cell.angle_gamma   90.00
#
_symmetry.space_group_name_H-M   'P 1'
#
loop_
_entity.id
_entity.type
_entity.pdbx_description
1 polymer ?
#
loop_
_entity_poly.entity_id
_entity_poly.type
_entity_poly.pdbx_seq_one_letter_code
_entity_poly.pdbx_strand_id
1 'polypeptide(L)' 'AMPPTFTLLTARPQAPTQSEIDANPRARSAKLRAGVRTIAPPRQTDFRSLLPSLTVSKSLAAWS' A
#
# COMPACT_ATOMS: atom_id res chain seq x y z
N ALA A 1 9.52 -12.62 17.94
CA ALA A 1 9.04 -11.79 16.82
C ALA A 1 8.03 -10.77 17.36
N MET A 2 8.00 -9.53 16.83
CA MET A 2 6.96 -8.56 17.21
C MET A 2 5.58 -9.05 16.70
N PRO A 3 4.50 -8.86 17.48
CA PRO A 3 3.16 -9.26 17.03
C PRO A 3 2.75 -8.49 15.77
N PRO A 4 1.97 -9.11 14.87
CA PRO A 4 1.48 -8.43 13.67
C PRO A 4 0.50 -7.31 14.06
N THR A 5 0.60 -6.17 13.37
CA THR A 5 -0.31 -5.02 13.53
C THR A 5 -1.62 -5.16 12.75
N PHE A 6 -1.70 -6.14 11.85
CA PHE A 6 -2.90 -6.44 11.06
C PHE A 6 -3.09 -7.94 10.90
N THR A 7 -4.35 -8.37 10.86
CA THR A 7 -4.75 -9.72 10.43
C THR A 7 -5.39 -9.62 9.05
N LEU A 8 -5.05 -10.54 8.14
CA LEU A 8 -5.66 -10.58 6.81
C LEU A 8 -7.11 -11.04 6.92
N LEU A 9 -8.02 -10.29 6.30
CA LEU A 9 -9.43 -10.69 6.22
C LEU A 9 -9.63 -11.79 5.17
N THR A 10 -8.83 -11.75 4.10
CA THR A 10 -8.82 -12.79 3.07
C THR A 10 -7.41 -13.31 2.85
N ALA A 11 -7.24 -14.62 2.85
CA ALA A 11 -5.93 -15.25 2.62
C ALA A 11 -5.41 -15.02 1.19
N ARG A 12 -6.33 -14.87 0.21
CA ARG A 12 -6.03 -14.59 -1.19
C ARG A 12 -6.72 -13.28 -1.63
N PRO A 13 -6.16 -12.58 -2.64
CA PRO A 13 -6.85 -11.44 -3.23
C PRO A 13 -8.22 -11.85 -3.76
N GLN A 14 -9.23 -10.99 -3.58
CA GLN A 14 -10.53 -11.17 -4.21
C GLN A 14 -10.47 -10.60 -5.63
N ALA A 15 -10.82 -11.44 -6.60
CA ALA A 15 -10.98 -11.05 -8.00
C ALA A 15 -12.41 -10.55 -8.24
N PRO A 16 -12.64 -9.70 -9.26
CA PRO A 16 -13.99 -9.35 -9.67
C PRO A 16 -14.75 -10.57 -10.18
N THR A 17 -16.08 -10.52 -10.08
CA THR A 17 -17.00 -11.44 -10.74
C THR A 17 -17.08 -11.15 -12.25
N GLN A 18 -17.59 -12.11 -13.02
CA GLN A 18 -17.77 -11.92 -14.46
C GLN A 18 -18.73 -10.77 -14.79
N SER A 19 -19.84 -10.65 -14.06
CA SER A 19 -20.82 -9.57 -14.25
C SER A 19 -20.22 -8.19 -13.99
N GLU A 20 -19.34 -8.06 -12.99
CA GLU A 20 -18.61 -6.82 -12.73
C GLU A 20 -17.64 -6.48 -13.86
N ILE A 21 -16.98 -7.48 -14.46
CA ILE A 21 -16.11 -7.26 -15.62
C ILE A 21 -16.92 -6.81 -16.83
N ASP A 22 -18.09 -7.42 -17.06
CA ASP A 22 -18.97 -7.10 -18.19
C ASP A 22 -19.52 -5.67 -18.06
N ALA A 23 -19.96 -5.28 -16.86
CA ALA A 23 -20.42 -3.91 -16.58
C ALA A 23 -19.28 -2.89 -16.56
N ASN A 24 -18.05 -3.31 -16.22
CA ASN A 24 -16.89 -2.45 -16.10
C ASN A 24 -15.61 -3.16 -16.54
N PRO A 25 -15.25 -3.10 -17.84
CA PRO A 25 -14.06 -3.79 -18.37
C PRO A 25 -12.74 -3.45 -17.68
N ARG A 26 -12.62 -2.26 -17.06
CA ARG A 26 -11.42 -1.85 -16.31
C ARG A 26 -11.21 -2.68 -15.03
N ALA A 27 -12.22 -3.40 -14.56
CA ALA A 27 -12.13 -4.21 -13.35
C ALA A 27 -11.34 -5.52 -13.56
N ARG A 28 -11.14 -5.98 -14.80
CA ARG A 28 -10.58 -7.31 -15.13
C ARG A 28 -9.30 -7.70 -14.37
N SER A 29 -8.44 -6.73 -14.05
CA SER A 29 -7.17 -6.97 -13.35
C SER A 29 -7.17 -6.54 -11.88
N ALA A 30 -8.31 -6.08 -11.35
CA ALA A 30 -8.44 -5.65 -9.96
C ALA A 30 -8.22 -6.82 -8.99
N LYS A 31 -7.48 -6.56 -7.92
CA LYS A 31 -7.15 -7.53 -6.87
C LYS A 31 -7.35 -6.89 -5.50
N LEU A 32 -8.50 -7.12 -4.88
CA LEU A 32 -8.81 -6.56 -3.56
C LEU A 32 -8.08 -7.35 -2.46
N ARG A 33 -7.45 -6.63 -1.53
CA ARG A 33 -6.86 -7.18 -0.31
C ARG A 33 -7.33 -6.32 0.87
N ALA A 34 -7.72 -6.97 1.96
CA ALA A 34 -8.19 -6.29 3.17
C ALA A 34 -7.50 -6.86 4.42
N GLY A 35 -7.24 -5.99 5.39
CA GLY A 35 -6.69 -6.36 6.68
C GLY A 35 -7.31 -5.53 7.79
N VAL A 36 -7.45 -6.12 8.98
CA VAL A 36 -8.03 -5.51 10.18
C VAL A 36 -6.91 -5.20 11.16
N ARG A 37 -6.91 -4.00 11.75
CA ARG A 37 -5.93 -3.64 12.79
C ARG A 37 -6.08 -4.55 14.00
N THR A 38 -4.94 -5.01 14.51
CA THR A 38 -4.89 -5.72 15.79
C THR A 38 -4.71 -4.71 16.92
N ILE A 39 -4.74 -5.20 18.16
CA ILE A 39 -4.43 -4.40 19.36
C ILE A 39 -2.93 -4.06 19.48
N ALA A 40 -2.08 -4.62 18.61
CA ALA A 40 -0.66 -4.33 18.67
C ALA A 40 -0.41 -2.83 18.39
N PRO A 41 0.54 -2.21 19.11
CA PRO A 41 0.84 -0.79 18.92
C PRO A 41 1.32 -0.53 17.49
N PRO A 42 1.10 0.69 16.95
CA PRO A 42 1.71 1.11 15.68
C PRO A 42 3.23 0.88 15.71
N ARG A 43 3.80 0.46 14.57
CA ARG A 43 5.25 0.39 14.45
C ARG A 43 5.83 1.79 14.44
N GLN A 44 6.84 2.04 15.28
CA GLN A 44 7.60 3.28 15.23
C GLN A 44 8.38 3.32 13.92
N THR A 45 8.16 4.36 13.12
CA THR A 45 8.85 4.58 11.86
C THR A 45 9.13 6.07 11.72
N ASP A 46 10.39 6.43 11.45
CA ASP A 46 10.73 7.79 11.09
C ASP A 46 10.16 8.07 9.70
N PHE A 47 9.36 9.13 9.56
CA PHE A 47 8.81 9.50 8.26
C PHE A 47 9.90 9.68 7.20
N ARG A 48 11.11 10.10 7.58
CA ARG A 48 12.26 10.21 6.66
C ARG A 48 12.63 8.89 6.00
N SER A 49 12.42 7.75 6.66
CA SER A 49 12.71 6.43 6.08
C SER A 49 11.69 5.98 5.04
N LEU A 50 10.53 6.66 4.95
CA LEU A 50 9.50 6.40 3.95
C LEU A 50 9.67 7.23 2.68
N LEU A 51 10.49 8.27 2.73
CA LEU A 51 10.75 9.15 1.61
C LEU A 51 11.82 8.55 0.69
N PRO A 52 11.70 8.71 -0.63
CA PRO A 52 12.78 8.38 -1.53
C PRO A 52 13.98 9.30 -1.28
N SER A 53 15.20 8.81 -1.52
CA SER A 53 16.36 9.69 -1.60
C SER A 53 16.24 10.59 -2.82
N LEU A 54 15.98 11.87 -2.60
CA LEU A 54 15.94 12.86 -3.66
C LEU A 54 17.34 13.43 -3.87
N THR A 55 17.96 13.08 -4.99
CA THR A 55 19.15 13.79 -5.47
C THR A 55 18.69 14.94 -6.34
N VAL A 56 18.80 16.18 -5.84
CA VAL A 56 18.53 17.37 -6.66
C VAL A 56 19.71 17.67 -7.58
N SER A 57 19.45 18.23 -8.76
CA SER A 57 20.50 18.65 -9.68
C SER A 57 21.30 19.81 -9.07
N LYS A 58 22.58 19.92 -9.46
CA LYS A 58 23.46 21.01 -9.01
C LYS A 58 22.90 22.41 -9.34
N SER A 59 22.16 22.53 -10.45
CA SER A 59 21.50 23.77 -10.83
C SER A 59 20.41 24.21 -9.84
N LEU A 60 19.68 23.25 -9.25
CA LEU A 60 18.64 23.54 -8.27
C LEU A 60 19.23 23.87 -6.89
N ALA A 61 20.36 23.25 -6.53
CA ALA A 61 21.07 23.50 -5.27
C ALA A 61 21.74 24.88 -5.21
N ALA A 62 22.03 25.50 -6.37
CA ALA A 62 22.59 26.85 -6.45
C ALA A 62 21.53 27.96 -6.33
N TRP A 63 20.24 27.62 -6.22
CA TRP A 63 19.13 28.56 -6.04
C TRP A 63 18.60 28.61 -4.60
N SER A 64 19.15 27.80 -3.68
CA SER A 64 18.90 27.88 -2.24
C SER A 64 19.96 28.71 -1.55
#